data_AF-A0AAV0DB30-F1
#
_entry.id   AF-A0AAV0DB30-F1
#
_cell.length_a   1.000
_cell.length_b   1.000
_cell.length_c   1.000
_cell.angle_alpha   90.00
_cell.angle_beta   90.00
_cell.angle_gamma   90.00
#
_symmetry.space_group_name_H-M   'P 1'
#
loop_
_entity.id
_entity.type
_entity.pdbx_description
1 polymer ?
#
loop_
_entity_poly.entity_id
_entity_poly.type
_entity_poly.pdbx_seq_one_letter_code
_entity_poly.pdbx_strand_id
1 'polypeptide(L)'
;MMMPSSSVMIRRFCCFSAASSPATTSVMKSISKKNRLVFLGSPQVSVSVLDALFDAAATPDSSFEVAAIITQPPSGRDRGRKVMPSPVAQHALDHGFASDMIFTPVKAGTLSFKL
;
A
#
# COMPACT_ATOMS: atom_id res chain seq x y z
N MET A 1 21.89 -59.11 -10.25
CA MET A 1 22.86 -58.38 -11.09
C MET A 1 22.39 -56.94 -11.26
N MET A 2 23.36 -56.03 -11.36
CA MET A 2 23.31 -54.57 -11.14
C MET A 2 22.18 -53.76 -11.77
N MET A 3 21.78 -52.72 -11.00
CA MET A 3 21.09 -51.50 -11.44
C MET A 3 21.96 -50.66 -12.42
N PRO A 4 21.32 -49.79 -13.23
CA PRO A 4 21.99 -48.85 -14.09
C PRO A 4 22.63 -47.68 -13.32
N SER A 5 23.78 -47.27 -13.84
CA SER A 5 24.54 -46.08 -13.51
C SER A 5 23.87 -44.81 -14.04
N SER A 6 23.80 -43.76 -13.23
CA SER A 6 23.96 -42.37 -13.70
C SER A 6 24.32 -41.45 -12.54
N SER A 7 25.53 -40.91 -12.65
CA SER A 7 26.12 -39.89 -11.79
C SER A 7 25.43 -38.54 -11.95
N VAL A 8 25.19 -37.85 -10.82
CA VAL A 8 25.28 -36.38 -10.78
C VAL A 8 25.96 -35.94 -9.50
N MET A 9 26.92 -35.06 -9.71
CA MET A 9 28.07 -34.80 -8.87
C MET A 9 27.77 -33.86 -7.70
N ILE A 10 28.54 -34.12 -6.66
CA ILE A 10 28.59 -33.54 -5.32
C ILE A 10 28.83 -32.02 -5.28
N ARG A 11 28.15 -31.40 -4.31
CA ARG A 11 28.34 -30.06 -3.76
C ARG A 11 29.82 -29.72 -3.49
N ARG A 12 30.27 -28.53 -3.89
CA ARG A 12 31.46 -27.83 -3.34
C ARG A 12 30.98 -26.45 -2.89
N PHE A 13 30.68 -26.22 -1.61
CA PHE A 13 31.60 -25.89 -0.51
C PHE A 13 32.72 -24.92 -0.93
N CYS A 14 32.45 -23.62 -0.78
CA CYS A 14 33.48 -22.61 -0.61
C CYS A 14 33.49 -22.21 0.87
N CYS A 15 34.49 -22.68 1.61
CA CYS A 15 34.85 -22.14 2.90
C CYS A 15 35.61 -20.82 2.70
N PHE A 16 35.17 -19.75 3.35
CA PHE A 16 36.03 -18.58 3.60
C PHE A 16 36.04 -18.31 5.10
N SER A 17 37.21 -18.44 5.71
CA SER A 17 37.44 -18.31 7.15
C SER A 17 37.51 -16.84 7.61
N ALA A 18 36.90 -16.61 8.76
CA ALA A 18 37.29 -15.75 9.88
C ALA A 18 37.63 -14.26 9.63
N ALA A 19 36.77 -13.38 10.15
CA ALA A 19 37.19 -12.23 10.95
C ALA A 19 36.13 -11.95 12.03
N SER A 20 36.48 -12.27 13.27
CA SER A 20 35.79 -11.80 14.46
C SER A 20 36.05 -10.30 14.63
N SER A 21 35.12 -9.47 14.16
CA SER A 21 35.06 -8.06 14.53
C SER A 21 33.96 -7.90 15.60
N PRO A 22 34.26 -7.33 16.78
CA PRO A 22 33.25 -6.96 17.75
C PRO A 22 32.59 -5.67 17.25
N ALA A 23 31.77 -5.79 16.22
CA ALA A 23 30.88 -4.71 15.83
C ALA A 23 29.66 -4.82 16.76
N THR A 24 29.79 -4.13 17.89
CA THR A 24 28.74 -3.53 18.69
C THR A 24 27.33 -3.94 18.27
N THR A 25 26.67 -4.72 19.12
CA THR A 25 25.23 -4.99 19.07
C THR A 25 24.47 -3.66 19.08
N SER A 26 24.30 -3.04 17.92
CA SER A 26 23.23 -2.08 17.68
C SER A 26 21.98 -2.90 17.38
N VAL A 27 21.47 -3.56 18.43
CA VAL A 27 20.04 -3.87 18.55
C VAL A 27 19.33 -2.53 18.69
N MET A 28 19.36 -1.77 17.60
CA MET A 28 18.71 -0.49 17.49
C MET A 28 17.31 -0.83 17.03
N LYS A 29 16.38 -0.81 17.99
CA LYS A 29 14.94 -0.93 17.81
C LYS A 29 14.50 0.04 16.72
N SER A 30 14.52 -0.43 15.47
CA SER A 30 13.78 0.18 14.37
C SER A 30 12.32 0.06 14.79
N ILE A 31 11.74 1.16 15.25
CA ILE A 31 10.30 1.32 15.20
C ILE A 31 9.97 1.20 13.71
N SER A 32 9.51 0.02 13.31
CA SER A 32 9.12 -0.27 11.92
C SER A 32 8.03 0.73 11.54
N LYS A 33 8.43 1.84 10.90
CA LYS A 33 7.48 2.84 10.41
C LYS A 33 6.79 2.22 9.20
N LYS A 34 5.46 2.16 9.23
CA LYS A 34 4.65 1.76 8.07
C LYS A 34 4.91 2.70 6.90
N ASN A 35 4.98 2.16 5.69
CA ASN A 35 5.03 2.95 4.47
C ASN A 35 3.72 3.72 4.29
N ARG A 36 3.80 4.99 3.90
CA ARG A 36 2.63 5.83 3.66
C ARG A 36 2.15 5.64 2.22
N LEU A 37 1.03 4.95 2.04
CA LEU A 37 0.38 4.73 0.75
C LEU A 37 -0.64 5.82 0.49
N VAL A 38 -0.62 6.39 -0.72
CA VAL A 38 -1.67 7.31 -1.20
C VAL A 38 -2.46 6.59 -2.28
N PHE A 39 -3.78 6.50 -2.10
CA PHE A 39 -4.67 5.89 -3.07
C PHE A 39 -5.21 6.96 -4.03
N LEU A 40 -5.14 6.72 -5.33
CA LEU A 40 -5.66 7.63 -6.35
C LEU A 40 -6.78 6.93 -7.13
N GLY A 41 -8.01 7.41 -6.98
CA GLY A 41 -9.16 6.78 -7.60
C GLY A 41 -10.44 7.58 -7.44
N SER A 42 -11.37 7.39 -8.37
CA SER A 42 -12.71 7.99 -8.35
C SER A 42 -13.83 7.05 -8.80
N PRO A 43 -13.63 6.11 -9.75
CA PRO A 43 -14.75 5.30 -10.24
C PRO A 43 -15.18 4.24 -9.24
N GLN A 44 -16.41 3.74 -9.38
CA GLN A 44 -16.98 2.70 -8.51
C GLN A 44 -16.10 1.44 -8.45
N VAL A 45 -15.50 1.04 -9.58
CA VAL A 45 -14.65 -0.16 -9.66
C VAL A 45 -13.39 -0.09 -8.79
N SER A 46 -12.97 1.11 -8.38
CA SER A 46 -11.81 1.33 -7.52
C SER A 46 -12.11 1.09 -6.04
N VAL A 47 -13.39 1.03 -5.65
CA VAL A 47 -13.82 0.87 -4.26
C VAL A 47 -13.34 -0.47 -3.67
N SER A 48 -13.48 -1.57 -4.41
CA SER A 48 -13.04 -2.89 -3.95
C SER A 48 -11.54 -2.98 -3.71
N VAL A 49 -10.75 -2.21 -4.48
CA VAL A 49 -9.31 -2.11 -4.27
C VAL A 49 -9.00 -1.33 -3.00
N LEU A 50 -9.73 -0.23 -2.74
CA LEU A 50 -9.59 0.55 -1.52
C LEU A 50 -9.94 -0.28 -0.27
N ASP A 51 -11.00 -1.08 -0.33
CA ASP A 51 -11.37 -2.03 0.73
C ASP A 51 -10.24 -3.00 1.06
N ALA A 52 -9.71 -3.69 0.04
CA ALA A 52 -8.63 -4.63 0.22
C ALA A 52 -7.36 -3.96 0.81
N LEU A 53 -7.11 -2.69 0.48
CA LEU A 53 -6.02 -1.92 1.06
C LEU A 53 -6.27 -1.56 2.52
N PHE A 54 -7.49 -1.19 2.91
CA PHE A 54 -7.84 -0.96 4.31
C PHE A 54 -7.70 -2.24 5.14
N ASP A 55 -8.23 -3.37 4.65
CA ASP A 55 -8.11 -4.67 5.31
C ASP A 55 -6.63 -5.07 5.50
N ALA A 56 -5.82 -4.94 4.46
CA ALA A 56 -4.40 -5.23 4.52
C ALA A 56 -3.64 -4.27 5.44
N ALA A 57 -4.00 -2.97 5.47
CA ALA A 57 -3.38 -1.97 6.34
C ALA A 57 -3.71 -2.17 7.83
N ALA A 58 -4.90 -2.71 8.13
CA ALA A 58 -5.36 -3.00 9.48
C ALA A 58 -4.65 -4.19 10.13
N THR A 59 -3.98 -5.04 9.35
CA THR A 59 -3.20 -6.15 9.90
C THR A 59 -2.03 -5.64 10.77
N PRO A 60 -1.70 -6.32 11.90
CA PRO A 60 -0.60 -5.90 12.78
C PRO A 60 0.77 -5.87 12.08
N ASP A 61 1.00 -6.83 11.19
CA ASP A 61 2.26 -6.99 10.45
C ASP A 61 2.27 -6.23 9.12
N SER A 62 1.29 -5.34 8.90
CA SER A 62 1.21 -4.57 7.67
C SER A 62 2.43 -3.68 7.49
N SER A 63 2.99 -3.70 6.29
CA SER A 63 4.13 -2.87 5.90
C SER A 63 3.72 -1.45 5.50
N PHE A 64 2.42 -1.16 5.40
CA PHE A 64 1.92 0.13 4.96
C PHE A 64 0.65 0.57 5.72
N GLU A 65 0.35 1.85 5.58
CA GLU A 65 -0.91 2.47 5.99
C GLU A 65 -1.46 3.30 4.82
N VAL A 66 -2.78 3.38 4.70
CA VAL A 66 -3.41 4.30 3.75
C VAL A 66 -3.38 5.69 4.38
N ALA A 67 -2.43 6.52 3.96
CA ALA A 67 -2.16 7.82 4.55
C ALA A 67 -3.01 8.95 3.95
N ALA A 68 -3.46 8.79 2.71
CA ALA A 68 -4.30 9.76 2.03
C ALA A 68 -5.03 9.14 0.84
N ILE A 69 -6.14 9.76 0.45
CA ILE A 69 -6.91 9.40 -0.74
C ILE A 69 -7.02 10.64 -1.62
N ILE A 70 -6.69 10.50 -2.90
CA ILE A 70 -6.92 11.55 -3.90
C ILE A 70 -8.03 11.10 -4.82
N THR A 71 -9.03 11.96 -4.98
CA THR A 71 -10.20 11.66 -5.79
C THR A 71 -10.69 12.91 -6.53
N GLN A 72 -11.59 12.73 -7.48
CA GLN A 72 -12.18 13.85 -8.20
C GLN A 72 -13.06 14.69 -7.28
N PRO A 73 -13.16 16.01 -7.53
CA PRO A 73 -14.12 16.87 -6.84
C PRO A 73 -15.55 16.32 -6.90
N PRO A 74 -16.37 16.62 -5.89
CA PRO A 74 -17.80 16.36 -5.96
C PRO A 74 -18.40 16.90 -7.26
N SER A 75 -19.18 16.08 -7.94
CA SER A 75 -19.74 16.40 -9.25
C SER A 75 -21.21 15.99 -9.34
N GLY A 76 -21.93 16.57 -10.30
CA GLY A 76 -23.36 16.33 -10.49
C GLY A 76 -23.64 14.92 -11.05
N ARG A 77 -24.19 14.03 -10.22
CA ARG A 77 -24.59 12.67 -10.59
C ARG A 77 -26.12 12.53 -10.67
N ASP A 78 -26.57 11.49 -11.36
CA ASP A 78 -27.98 11.09 -11.47
C ASP A 78 -28.89 12.13 -12.16
N ARG A 79 -30.18 11.83 -12.26
CA ARG A 79 -31.18 12.79 -12.76
C ARG A 79 -31.29 13.95 -11.78
N GLY A 80 -31.32 15.18 -12.29
CA GLY A 80 -31.32 16.39 -11.46
C GLY A 80 -29.91 16.84 -10.98
N ARG A 81 -28.84 16.14 -11.38
CA ARG A 81 -27.43 16.55 -11.18
C ARG A 81 -27.11 16.96 -9.73
N LYS A 82 -27.58 16.17 -8.77
CA LYS A 82 -27.24 16.37 -7.37
C LYS A 82 -25.71 16.29 -7.22
N VAL A 83 -25.13 17.30 -6.59
CA VAL A 83 -23.69 17.29 -6.28
C VAL A 83 -23.46 16.21 -5.24
N MET A 84 -22.69 15.20 -5.63
CA MET A 84 -22.36 14.05 -4.79
C MET A 84 -20.83 13.87 -4.79
N PRO A 85 -20.27 13.37 -3.68
CA PRO A 85 -18.88 12.92 -3.66
C PRO A 85 -18.66 11.79 -4.68
N SER A 86 -17.40 11.59 -5.08
CA SER A 86 -17.05 10.45 -5.91
C SER A 86 -17.37 9.13 -5.18
N PRO A 87 -17.62 8.03 -5.91
CA PRO A 87 -17.74 6.69 -5.31
C PRO A 87 -16.67 6.35 -4.28
N VAL A 88 -15.40 6.62 -4.59
CA VAL A 88 -14.26 6.37 -3.70
C VAL A 88 -14.31 7.27 -2.46
N ALA A 89 -14.62 8.56 -2.64
CA ALA A 89 -14.71 9.50 -1.52
C ALA A 89 -15.83 9.11 -0.54
N GLN A 90 -17.02 8.79 -1.09
CA GLN A 90 -18.16 8.35 -0.28
C GLN A 90 -17.79 7.10 0.51
N HIS A 91 -17.23 6.10 -0.15
CA HIS A 91 -16.85 4.85 0.47
C HIS A 91 -15.80 5.03 1.58
N ALA A 92 -14.80 5.90 1.36
CA ALA A 92 -13.80 6.21 2.38
C ALA A 92 -14.42 6.86 3.62
N LEU A 93 -15.34 7.81 3.43
CA LEU A 93 -16.07 8.45 4.53
C LEU A 93 -16.93 7.43 5.29
N ASP A 94 -17.63 6.55 4.59
CA ASP A 94 -18.45 5.49 5.18
C ASP A 94 -17.61 4.50 6.00
N HIS A 95 -16.35 4.26 5.59
CA HIS A 95 -15.37 3.45 6.31
C HIS A 95 -14.69 4.21 7.48
N GLY A 96 -15.13 5.43 7.78
CA GLY A 96 -14.58 6.25 8.87
C GLY A 96 -13.21 6.85 8.59
N PHE A 97 -12.78 6.90 7.33
CA PHE A 97 -11.54 7.56 6.94
C PHE A 97 -11.68 9.08 7.14
N ALA A 98 -10.64 9.70 7.69
CA ALA A 98 -10.69 11.10 8.07
C ALA A 98 -10.84 12.01 6.83
N SER A 99 -11.81 12.92 6.86
CA SER A 99 -12.14 13.78 5.72
C SER A 99 -10.98 14.68 5.30
N ASP A 100 -10.17 15.12 6.26
CA ASP A 100 -8.95 15.92 6.05
C ASP A 100 -7.80 15.13 5.40
N MET A 101 -7.95 13.81 5.23
CA MET A 101 -7.03 12.96 4.48
C MET A 101 -7.56 12.61 3.08
N ILE A 102 -8.71 13.16 2.68
CA ILE A 102 -9.31 13.00 1.35
C ILE A 102 -9.10 14.29 0.56
N PHE A 103 -8.25 14.23 -0.45
CA PHE A 103 -7.85 15.39 -1.26
C PHE A 103 -8.55 15.38 -2.61
N THR A 104 -8.99 16.56 -3.05
CA THR A 104 -9.55 16.74 -4.39
C THR A 104 -8.85 17.89 -5.12
N PRO A 105 -8.39 17.73 -6.38
CA PRO A 105 -7.80 18.84 -7.12
C PRO A 105 -8.88 19.88 -7.45
N VAL A 106 -8.54 21.17 -7.48
CA VAL A 106 -9.54 22.22 -7.76
C VAL A 106 -10.22 22.03 -9.12
N LYS A 107 -9.46 21.64 -10.14
CA LYS A 107 -9.90 21.25 -11.48
C LYS A 107 -8.97 20.18 -12.06
N ALA A 108 -9.43 19.50 -13.11
CA ALA A 108 -8.55 18.65 -13.91
C ALA A 108 -7.38 19.48 -14.48
N GLY A 109 -6.15 18.99 -14.33
CA GLY A 109 -4.93 19.66 -14.83
C GLY A 109 -4.36 20.76 -13.93
N THR A 110 -4.96 21.06 -12.77
CA THR A 110 -4.40 22.03 -11.80
C THR A 110 -3.58 21.34 -10.71
N LEU A 111 -2.52 21.99 -10.24
CA LEU A 111 -1.65 21.47 -9.16
C LEU A 111 -2.22 21.67 -7.75
N SER A 112 -3.27 22.48 -7.59
CA SER A 112 -3.87 22.81 -6.28
C SER A 112 -4.92 21.80 -5.85
N PHE A 113 -4.91 21.42 -4.58
CA PHE A 113 -5.88 20.52 -3.94
C PHE A 113 -6.69 21.25 -2.86
N LYS A 114 -7.90 20.77 -2.62
CA LYS A 114 -8.77 21.15 -1.50
C LYS A 114 -8.94 19.95 -0.57
N LEU A 115 -9.00 20.27 0.72
CA LEU A 115 -9.49 19.42 1.80
C LEU A 115 -11.02 19.46 1.82
#